data_AF-A0A347TKG7-F1
#
_entry.id   AF-A0A347TKG7-F1
#
_cell.length_a   1.000
_cell.length_b   1.000
_cell.length_c   1.000
_cell.angle_alpha   90.00
_cell.angle_beta   90.00
_cell.angle_gamma   90.00
#
_symmetry.space_group_name_H-M   'P 1'
#
loop_
_entity.id
_entity.type
_entity.pdbx_description
1 polymer ?
#
loop_
_entity_poly.entity_id
_entity_poly.type
_entity_poly.pdbx_seq_one_letter_code
_entity_poly.pdbx_strand_id
1 'polypeptide(L)'
;MRKITSLSLGFSFLIMSYTGIILFVAPHGRVSRWLDWHLFGLDKVQYQELHNTSMITLLFFGILHIYYNWKPIVNYLKDSTKKISFTKKEFLIAFILNAFFVIGTLTHIQPFKGFLDLGETFKSSWSENITKTSSNNNTNVEVIAIKPPPQRLGRKTLQELSDMGNINLEYALKALKSKGINNINSNIKIKDIANELNIEKSDVYKLITE
;
A
#
# COMPACT_ATOMS: atom_id res chain seq x y z
N MET A 1 -32.87 15.11 8.34
CA MET A 1 -31.52 14.65 8.77
C MET A 1 -31.32 13.15 8.69
N ARG A 2 -32.14 12.28 9.31
CA ARG A 2 -31.96 10.80 9.28
C ARG A 2 -31.72 10.20 7.88
N LYS A 3 -32.56 10.54 6.90
CA LYS A 3 -32.47 10.03 5.52
C LYS A 3 -31.14 10.43 4.86
N ILE A 4 -30.77 11.70 4.98
CA ILE A 4 -29.51 12.24 4.44
C ILE A 4 -28.32 11.52 5.09
N THR A 5 -28.27 11.45 6.42
CA THR A 5 -27.19 10.75 7.14
C THR A 5 -27.06 9.29 6.70
N SER A 6 -28.18 8.57 6.53
CA SER A 6 -28.14 7.17 6.09
C SER A 6 -27.68 7.01 4.65
N LEU A 7 -28.12 7.89 3.73
CA LEU A 7 -27.69 7.89 2.33
C LEU A 7 -26.20 8.26 2.22
N SER A 8 -25.76 9.30 2.93
CA SER A 8 -24.36 9.72 2.98
C SER A 8 -23.44 8.64 3.54
N LEU A 9 -23.89 7.93 4.60
CA LEU A 9 -23.17 6.77 5.13
C LEU A 9 -23.04 5.66 4.08
N GLY A 10 -24.12 5.36 3.35
CA GLY A 10 -24.13 4.37 2.27
C GLY A 10 -23.18 4.72 1.11
N PHE A 11 -23.22 5.95 0.61
CA PHE A 11 -22.30 6.41 -0.44
C PHE A 11 -20.83 6.36 0.04
N SER A 12 -20.57 6.81 1.27
CA SER A 12 -19.22 6.76 1.84
C SER A 12 -18.72 5.33 1.98
N PHE A 13 -19.59 4.38 2.35
CA PHE A 13 -19.27 2.97 2.42
C PHE A 13 -18.91 2.37 1.05
N LEU A 14 -19.62 2.75 0.00
CA LEU A 14 -19.29 2.31 -1.37
C LEU A 14 -17.92 2.84 -1.83
N ILE A 15 -17.64 4.12 -1.61
CA ILE A 15 -16.34 4.73 -1.95
C ILE A 15 -15.20 4.07 -1.14
N MET A 16 -15.41 3.89 0.16
CA MET A 16 -14.48 3.19 1.06
C MET A 16 -14.16 1.78 0.57
N SER A 17 -15.19 1.01 0.22
CA SER A 17 -15.05 -0.38 -0.23
C SER A 17 -14.32 -0.44 -1.57
N TYR A 18 -14.71 0.40 -2.52
CA TYR A 18 -14.06 0.50 -3.82
C TYR A 18 -12.57 0.83 -3.68
N THR A 19 -12.24 1.91 -2.97
CA THR A 19 -10.85 2.33 -2.76
C THR A 19 -10.04 1.29 -1.98
N GLY A 20 -10.65 0.61 -0.99
CA GLY A 20 -10.03 -0.46 -0.24
C GLY A 20 -9.67 -1.68 -1.12
N ILE A 21 -10.56 -2.07 -2.04
CA ILE A 21 -10.30 -3.16 -3.01
C ILE A 21 -9.15 -2.77 -3.94
N ILE A 22 -9.13 -1.54 -4.46
CA ILE A 22 -8.03 -1.09 -5.33
C ILE A 22 -6.70 -1.09 -4.56
N LEU A 23 -6.68 -0.57 -3.33
CA LEU A 23 -5.47 -0.56 -2.49
C LEU A 23 -5.00 -1.95 -2.07
N PHE A 24 -5.90 -2.94 -2.01
CA PHE A 24 -5.56 -4.32 -1.75
C PHE A 24 -4.75 -4.96 -2.88
N VAL A 25 -5.07 -4.63 -4.14
CA VAL A 25 -4.38 -5.14 -5.34
C VAL A 25 -3.17 -4.27 -5.73
N ALA A 26 -3.16 -2.99 -5.35
CA ALA A 26 -2.12 -2.04 -5.72
C ALA A 26 -0.72 -2.47 -5.22
N PRO A 27 0.34 -2.32 -6.04
CA PRO A 27 1.70 -2.71 -5.68
C PRO A 27 2.21 -2.01 -4.43
N HIS A 28 3.22 -2.55 -3.73
CA HIS A 28 3.82 -1.86 -2.58
C HIS A 28 4.25 -0.42 -2.94
N GLY A 29 4.14 0.51 -1.99
CA GLY A 29 4.28 1.96 -2.28
C GLY A 29 5.62 2.40 -2.89
N ARG A 30 6.65 1.55 -2.86
CA ARG A 30 7.91 1.81 -3.58
C ARG A 30 7.86 1.31 -5.02
N VAL A 31 7.32 0.11 -5.23
CA VAL A 31 7.12 -0.49 -6.56
C VAL A 31 6.11 0.35 -7.35
N SER A 32 5.06 0.85 -6.69
CA SER A 32 4.08 1.75 -7.30
C SER A 32 4.70 3.04 -7.86
N ARG A 33 5.58 3.70 -7.09
CA ARG A 33 6.30 4.90 -7.54
C ARG A 33 7.33 4.60 -8.62
N TRP A 34 7.92 3.42 -8.56
CA TRP A 34 8.89 2.96 -9.54
C TRP A 34 8.23 2.70 -10.91
N LEU A 35 7.08 2.02 -10.89
CA LEU A 35 6.31 1.64 -12.08
C LEU A 35 5.47 2.78 -12.66
N ASP A 36 5.42 3.94 -12.02
CA ASP A 36 4.43 4.98 -12.29
C ASP A 36 3.01 4.39 -12.40
N TRP A 37 2.65 3.57 -11.40
CA TRP A 37 1.43 2.78 -11.44
C TRP A 37 0.20 3.69 -11.39
N HIS A 38 -0.66 3.54 -12.41
CA HIS A 38 -1.94 4.21 -12.50
C HIS A 38 -3.05 3.20 -12.79
N LEU A 39 -4.22 3.41 -12.18
CA LEU A 39 -5.44 2.69 -12.50
C LEU A 39 -6.57 3.70 -12.66
N PHE A 40 -7.29 3.62 -13.78
CA PHE A 40 -8.36 4.59 -14.14
C PHE A 40 -7.92 6.06 -14.03
N GLY A 41 -6.65 6.35 -14.35
CA GLY A 41 -6.10 7.70 -14.34
C GLY A 41 -5.69 8.23 -12.97
N LEU A 42 -5.78 7.41 -11.91
CA LEU A 42 -5.30 7.76 -10.58
C LEU A 42 -4.09 6.92 -10.19
N ASP A 43 -3.12 7.56 -9.56
CA ASP A 43 -1.99 6.86 -8.95
C ASP A 43 -2.39 6.23 -7.60
N LYS A 44 -1.51 5.40 -7.05
CA LYS A 44 -1.75 4.75 -5.75
C LYS A 44 -1.91 5.75 -4.60
N VAL A 45 -1.17 6.87 -4.63
CA VAL A 45 -1.19 7.89 -3.58
C VAL A 45 -2.56 8.56 -3.54
N GLN A 46 -3.09 8.92 -4.69
CA GLN A 46 -4.43 9.49 -4.85
C GLN A 46 -5.52 8.52 -4.37
N TYR A 47 -5.41 7.23 -4.69
CA TYR A 47 -6.31 6.21 -4.14
C TYR A 47 -6.24 6.14 -2.60
N GLN A 48 -5.03 6.25 -2.04
CA GLN A 48 -4.83 6.24 -0.59
C GLN A 48 -5.40 7.51 0.07
N GLU A 49 -5.25 8.68 -0.56
CA GLU A 49 -5.85 9.94 -0.12
C GLU A 49 -7.38 9.89 -0.14
N LEU A 50 -7.97 9.36 -1.22
CA LEU A 50 -9.41 9.18 -1.34
C LEU A 50 -9.94 8.20 -0.29
N HIS A 51 -9.23 7.11 -0.03
CA HIS A 51 -9.58 6.16 1.02
C HIS A 51 -9.56 6.81 2.42
N ASN A 52 -8.49 7.56 2.73
CA ASN A 52 -8.35 8.21 4.04
C ASN A 52 -9.42 9.29 4.28
N THR A 53 -9.70 10.13 3.27
CA THR A 53 -10.71 11.19 3.38
C THR A 53 -12.13 10.62 3.44
N SER A 54 -12.42 9.55 2.70
CA SER A 54 -13.70 8.83 2.79
C SER A 54 -13.86 8.12 4.15
N MET A 55 -12.77 7.73 4.83
CA MET A 55 -12.81 7.16 6.19
C MET A 55 -13.36 8.17 7.19
N ILE A 56 -12.86 9.40 7.14
CA ILE A 56 -13.31 10.48 8.02
C ILE A 56 -14.80 10.73 7.79
N THR A 57 -15.23 10.80 6.53
CA THR A 57 -16.62 10.99 6.15
C THR A 57 -17.52 9.84 6.64
N LEU A 58 -17.08 8.59 6.44
CA LEU A 58 -17.78 7.39 6.91
C LEU A 58 -17.95 7.38 8.43
N LEU A 59 -16.89 7.71 9.18
CA LEU A 59 -16.94 7.79 10.64
C LEU A 59 -17.87 8.90 11.12
N PHE A 60 -17.79 10.09 10.52
CA PHE A 60 -18.66 11.21 10.88
C PHE A 60 -20.14 10.87 10.69
N PHE A 61 -20.52 10.37 9.51
CA PHE A 61 -21.90 9.96 9.26
C PHE A 61 -22.29 8.71 10.06
N GLY A 62 -21.34 7.84 10.40
CA GLY A 62 -21.56 6.67 11.27
C GLY A 62 -21.95 7.08 12.68
N ILE A 63 -21.24 8.05 13.26
CA ILE A 63 -21.57 8.62 14.58
C ILE A 63 -22.95 9.27 14.54
N LEU A 64 -23.23 10.10 13.52
CA LEU A 64 -24.56 10.70 13.35
C LEU A 64 -25.65 9.64 13.16
N HIS A 65 -25.36 8.55 12.45
CA HIS A 65 -26.29 7.46 12.26
C HIS A 65 -26.64 6.78 13.59
N ILE A 66 -25.64 6.49 14.42
CA ILE A 66 -25.83 5.93 15.77
C ILE A 66 -26.63 6.90 16.64
N TYR A 67 -26.28 8.18 16.64
CA TYR A 67 -26.98 9.21 17.42
C TYR A 67 -28.46 9.30 17.04
N TYR A 68 -28.76 9.44 15.74
CA TYR A 68 -30.14 9.58 15.30
C TYR A 68 -30.97 8.30 15.41
N ASN A 69 -30.34 7.12 15.37
CA ASN A 69 -30.98 5.81 15.45
C ASN A 69 -30.74 5.09 16.79
N TRP A 70 -30.39 5.85 17.84
CA TRP A 70 -30.10 5.31 19.18
C TRP A 70 -31.25 4.45 19.74
N LYS A 71 -32.50 4.91 19.60
CA LYS A 71 -33.67 4.17 20.09
C LYS A 71 -33.79 2.76 19.44
N PRO A 72 -33.77 2.61 18.10
CA PRO A 72 -33.67 1.31 17.45
C PRO A 72 -32.50 0.44 17.94
N ILE A 73 -31.28 1.00 18.02
CA ILE A 73 -30.07 0.27 18.43
C ILE A 73 -30.23 -0.31 19.84
N VAL A 74 -30.65 0.51 20.80
CA VAL A 74 -30.88 0.05 22.17
C VAL A 74 -32.03 -0.97 22.23
N ASN A 75 -33.03 -0.86 21.35
CA ASN A 75 -34.11 -1.84 21.30
C ASN A 75 -33.63 -3.24 20.89
N TYR A 76 -32.63 -3.33 20.00
CA TYR A 76 -32.02 -4.63 19.66
C TYR A 76 -31.31 -5.27 20.87
N LEU A 77 -30.83 -4.46 21.82
CA LEU A 77 -30.19 -4.91 23.06
C LEU A 77 -31.19 -5.24 24.19
N LYS A 78 -32.48 -4.88 24.05
CA LYS A 78 -33.49 -5.08 25.10
C LYS A 78 -34.13 -6.45 25.05
N ASP A 79 -34.20 -7.15 26.18
CA ASP A 79 -34.83 -8.47 26.31
C ASP A 79 -36.36 -8.43 26.33
N SER A 80 -37.02 -9.60 26.37
CA SER A 80 -38.48 -9.75 26.47
C SER A 80 -39.07 -9.00 27.68
N THR A 81 -38.24 -8.72 28.70
CA THR A 81 -38.55 -7.89 29.87
C THR A 81 -38.29 -6.38 29.68
N LYS A 82 -37.92 -5.94 28.47
CA LYS A 82 -37.56 -4.55 28.08
C LYS A 82 -36.33 -3.96 28.79
N LYS A 83 -35.55 -4.76 29.52
CA LYS A 83 -34.26 -4.38 30.12
C LYS A 83 -33.11 -4.65 29.14
N ILE A 84 -32.06 -3.82 29.18
CA ILE A 84 -30.83 -4.06 28.38
C ILE A 84 -30.18 -5.35 28.87
N SER A 85 -29.94 -6.28 27.95
CA SER A 85 -29.29 -7.55 28.24
C SER A 85 -28.19 -7.83 27.23
N PHE A 86 -26.98 -8.06 27.74
CA PHE A 86 -25.81 -8.46 26.96
C PHE A 86 -25.68 -9.98 26.82
N THR A 87 -26.62 -10.76 27.36
CA THR A 87 -26.63 -12.23 27.28
C THR A 87 -27.54 -12.76 26.17
N LYS A 88 -28.13 -11.85 25.38
CA LYS A 88 -28.93 -12.22 24.22
C LYS A 88 -28.12 -13.00 23.20
N LYS A 89 -28.75 -14.00 22.59
CA LYS A 89 -28.14 -14.84 21.54
C LYS A 89 -27.63 -13.98 20.38
N GLU A 90 -28.40 -12.99 19.95
CA GLU A 90 -28.04 -12.11 18.83
C GLU A 90 -26.80 -11.27 19.14
N PHE A 91 -26.72 -10.70 20.35
CA PHE A 91 -25.55 -9.95 20.79
C PHE A 91 -24.33 -10.87 20.90
N LEU A 92 -24.49 -12.05 21.50
CA LEU A 92 -23.40 -13.00 21.66
C LEU A 92 -22.88 -13.51 20.30
N ILE A 93 -23.77 -13.79 19.34
CA ILE A 93 -23.42 -14.17 17.98
C ILE A 93 -22.64 -13.04 17.30
N ALA A 94 -23.13 -11.79 17.35
CA ALA A 94 -22.44 -10.65 16.76
C ALA A 94 -21.07 -10.41 17.40
N PHE A 95 -20.96 -10.56 18.73
CA PHE A 95 -19.71 -10.42 19.46
C PHE A 95 -18.71 -11.52 19.11
N ILE A 96 -19.11 -12.79 19.17
CA ILE A 96 -18.27 -13.94 18.82
C ILE A 96 -17.80 -13.84 17.37
N LEU A 97 -18.66 -13.45 16.44
CA LEU A 97 -18.29 -13.29 15.04
C LEU A 97 -17.20 -12.23 14.87
N ASN A 98 -17.33 -11.06 15.49
CA ASN A 98 -16.31 -10.02 15.42
C ASN A 98 -15.01 -10.45 16.12
N ALA A 99 -15.12 -11.09 17.29
CA ALA A 99 -13.97 -11.64 18.01
C ALA A 99 -13.24 -12.70 17.19
N PHE A 100 -13.98 -13.57 16.47
CA PHE A 100 -13.42 -14.57 15.57
C PHE A 100 -12.58 -13.94 14.46
N PHE A 101 -13.07 -12.87 13.82
CA PHE A 101 -12.31 -12.13 12.81
C PHE A 101 -11.05 -11.49 13.40
N VAL A 102 -11.17 -10.80 14.54
CA VAL A 102 -10.02 -10.14 15.19
C VAL A 102 -8.96 -11.15 15.62
N ILE A 103 -9.35 -12.19 16.34
CA ILE A 103 -8.44 -13.23 16.83
C ILE A 103 -7.82 -13.96 15.64
N GLY A 104 -8.62 -14.40 14.68
CA GLY A 104 -8.14 -15.14 13.52
C GLY A 104 -7.14 -14.38 12.66
N THR A 105 -7.37 -13.07 12.45
CA THR A 105 -6.40 -12.18 11.78
C THR A 105 -5.11 -12.01 12.60
N LEU A 106 -5.19 -11.77 13.90
CA LEU A 106 -4.00 -11.57 14.74
C LEU A 106 -3.15 -12.85 14.86
N THR A 107 -3.78 -14.02 14.96
CA THR A 107 -3.10 -15.31 15.09
C THR A 107 -2.69 -15.92 13.75
N HIS A 108 -3.05 -15.31 12.62
CA HIS A 108 -2.73 -15.81 11.28
C HIS A 108 -3.17 -17.28 11.06
N ILE A 109 -4.39 -17.62 11.49
CA ILE A 109 -4.99 -18.95 11.27
C ILE A 109 -5.83 -18.94 9.97
N GLN A 110 -6.06 -20.10 9.35
CA GLN A 110 -6.96 -20.20 8.20
C GLN A 110 -8.42 -19.86 8.58
N PRO A 111 -9.20 -19.20 7.70
CA PRO A 111 -8.87 -18.75 6.34
C PRO A 111 -8.18 -17.38 6.28
N PHE A 112 -8.00 -16.69 7.40
CA PHE A 112 -7.47 -15.32 7.45
C PHE A 112 -6.05 -15.21 6.89
N LYS A 113 -5.19 -16.17 7.24
CA LYS A 113 -3.84 -16.26 6.66
C LYS A 113 -3.89 -16.34 5.14
N GLY A 114 -4.71 -17.22 4.57
CA GLY A 114 -4.86 -17.35 3.13
C GLY A 114 -5.29 -16.04 2.45
N PHE A 115 -6.21 -15.30 3.06
CA PHE A 115 -6.63 -13.99 2.55
C PHE A 115 -5.50 -12.94 2.59
N LEU A 116 -4.73 -12.89 3.67
CA LEU A 116 -3.58 -11.98 3.79
C LEU A 116 -2.46 -12.33 2.80
N ASP A 117 -2.13 -13.62 2.68
CA ASP A 117 -1.13 -14.14 1.75
C ASP A 117 -1.53 -13.87 0.28
N LEU A 118 -2.83 -13.92 -0.03
CA LEU A 118 -3.36 -13.56 -1.35
C LEU A 118 -3.12 -12.07 -1.65
N GLY A 119 -3.30 -11.18 -0.68
CA GLY A 119 -2.96 -9.76 -0.82
C GLY A 119 -1.47 -9.53 -1.07
N GLU A 120 -0.59 -10.25 -0.37
CA GLU A 120 0.85 -10.17 -0.60
C GLU A 120 1.24 -10.74 -1.97
N THR A 121 0.59 -11.81 -2.42
CA THR A 121 0.82 -12.41 -3.75
C THR A 121 0.50 -11.42 -4.87
N PHE A 122 -0.62 -10.69 -4.78
CA PHE A 122 -0.93 -9.62 -5.73
C PHE A 122 0.16 -8.55 -5.73
N LYS A 123 0.59 -8.08 -4.56
CA LYS A 123 1.61 -7.04 -4.46
C LYS A 123 2.99 -7.49 -4.99
N SER A 124 3.38 -8.74 -4.73
CA SER A 124 4.67 -9.29 -5.17
C SER A 124 4.70 -9.61 -6.67
N SER A 125 3.56 -9.98 -7.26
CA SER A 125 3.46 -10.25 -8.70
C SER A 125 3.90 -9.04 -9.56
N TRP A 126 3.62 -7.82 -9.09
CA TRP A 126 4.07 -6.58 -9.74
C TRP A 126 5.60 -6.49 -9.80
N SER A 127 6.32 -6.92 -8.76
CA SER A 127 7.79 -6.92 -8.76
C SER A 127 8.39 -8.05 -9.61
N GLU A 128 7.75 -9.22 -9.63
CA GLU A 128 8.22 -10.38 -10.39
C GLU A 128 8.07 -10.15 -11.90
N ASN A 129 6.96 -9.54 -12.33
CA ASN A 129 6.72 -9.23 -13.73
C ASN A 129 7.78 -8.28 -14.32
N ILE A 130 8.27 -7.30 -13.55
CA ILE A 130 9.39 -6.43 -13.96
C ILE A 130 10.65 -7.25 -14.25
N THR A 131 10.93 -8.24 -13.42
CA THR A 131 12.14 -9.07 -13.55
C THR A 131 12.08 -9.95 -14.80
N LYS A 132 10.88 -10.47 -15.13
CA LYS A 132 10.67 -11.36 -16.27
C LYS A 132 10.69 -10.63 -17.62
N THR A 133 10.10 -9.44 -17.73
CA THR A 133 10.11 -8.67 -19.00
C THR A 133 11.51 -8.25 -19.42
N SER A 134 12.44 -8.03 -18.48
CA SER A 134 13.85 -7.74 -18.81
C SER A 134 14.63 -8.95 -19.36
N SER A 135 14.18 -10.19 -19.14
CA SER A 135 14.93 -11.41 -19.49
C SER A 135 14.63 -11.96 -20.89
N ASN A 136 13.65 -11.44 -21.63
CA ASN A 136 13.13 -12.09 -22.84
C ASN A 136 13.60 -11.48 -24.18
N ASN A 137 14.76 -10.82 -24.19
CA ASN A 137 15.40 -10.37 -25.42
C ASN A 137 16.60 -11.29 -25.70
N ASN A 138 16.64 -11.91 -26.88
CA ASN A 138 17.56 -12.97 -27.32
C ASN A 138 19.03 -12.53 -27.48
N THR A 139 19.56 -11.83 -26.49
CA THR A 139 20.96 -11.45 -26.37
C THR A 139 21.41 -11.87 -24.97
N ASN A 140 22.54 -12.59 -24.87
CA ASN A 140 23.23 -12.90 -23.60
C ASN A 140 23.81 -11.64 -22.93
N VAL A 141 23.07 -10.54 -22.95
CA VAL A 141 23.30 -9.41 -22.07
C VAL A 141 22.55 -9.79 -20.80
N GLU A 142 23.26 -9.92 -19.67
CA GLU A 142 22.62 -9.84 -18.36
C GLU A 142 21.93 -8.48 -18.29
N VAL A 143 20.70 -8.41 -18.79
CA VAL A 143 19.84 -7.25 -18.59
C VAL A 143 19.57 -7.29 -17.09
N ILE A 144 20.27 -6.45 -16.35
CA ILE A 144 20.06 -6.26 -14.92
C ILE A 144 18.59 -5.92 -14.79
N ALA A 145 17.81 -6.90 -14.36
CA ALA A 145 16.39 -6.73 -14.11
C ALA A 145 16.23 -5.47 -13.28
N ILE A 146 15.50 -4.48 -13.80
CA ILE A 146 15.44 -3.19 -13.14
C ILE A 146 14.62 -3.35 -11.87
N LYS A 147 15.31 -3.69 -10.77
CA LYS A 147 14.67 -3.97 -9.49
C LYS A 147 14.17 -2.65 -8.91
N PRO A 148 13.00 -2.66 -8.25
CA PRO A 148 12.58 -1.49 -7.48
C PRO A 148 13.66 -1.12 -6.45
N PRO A 149 13.80 0.17 -6.12
CA PRO A 149 14.88 0.61 -5.25
C PRO A 149 14.88 -0.14 -3.90
N PRO A 150 16.05 -0.50 -3.35
CA PRO A 150 16.11 -1.20 -2.08
C PRO A 150 15.65 -0.32 -0.92
N GLN A 151 15.38 -0.94 0.24
CA GLN A 151 15.03 -0.18 1.43
C GLN A 151 16.21 0.71 1.83
N ARG A 152 15.92 1.89 2.39
CA ARG A 152 16.95 2.84 2.84
C ARG A 152 17.94 3.21 1.73
N LEU A 153 17.46 3.30 0.48
CA LEU A 153 18.24 3.65 -0.71
C LEU A 153 19.29 4.75 -0.47
N GLY A 154 18.90 5.86 0.17
CA GLY A 154 19.83 6.97 0.44
C GLY A 154 21.03 6.61 1.34
N ARG A 155 20.98 5.52 2.11
CA ARG A 155 22.11 5.04 2.93
C ARG A 155 23.02 4.08 2.17
N LYS A 156 22.61 3.62 0.99
CA LYS A 156 23.35 2.67 0.18
C LYS A 156 24.38 3.36 -0.69
N THR A 157 25.53 2.71 -0.84
CA THR A 157 26.59 3.11 -1.77
C THR A 157 26.36 2.53 -3.17
N LEU A 158 27.04 3.07 -4.18
CA LEU A 158 27.00 2.49 -5.53
C LEU A 158 27.52 1.04 -5.53
N GLN A 159 28.57 0.75 -4.75
CA GLN A 159 29.10 -0.60 -4.58
C GLN A 159 28.05 -1.53 -3.99
N GLU A 160 27.42 -1.15 -2.87
CA GLU A 160 26.39 -1.99 -2.24
C GLU A 160 25.20 -2.25 -3.18
N LEU A 161 24.83 -1.29 -4.04
CA LEU A 161 23.77 -1.49 -5.04
C LEU A 161 24.22 -2.44 -6.16
N SER A 162 25.48 -2.37 -6.58
CA SER A 162 26.06 -3.31 -7.54
C SER A 162 26.11 -4.73 -6.96
N ASP A 163 26.53 -4.87 -5.70
CA ASP A 163 26.62 -6.16 -5.00
C ASP A 163 25.25 -6.82 -4.82
N MET A 164 24.18 -6.00 -4.68
CA MET A 164 22.80 -6.49 -4.65
C MET A 164 22.25 -6.87 -6.04
N GLY A 165 23.03 -6.65 -7.10
CA GLY A 165 22.62 -6.81 -8.49
C GLY A 165 21.47 -5.88 -8.85
N ASN A 166 21.48 -4.65 -8.32
CA ASN A 166 20.49 -3.62 -8.63
C ASN A 166 20.95 -2.70 -9.77
N ILE A 167 22.26 -2.48 -9.92
CA ILE A 167 22.85 -1.57 -10.92
C ILE A 167 24.12 -2.18 -11.52
N ASN A 168 24.50 -1.76 -12.73
CA ASN A 168 25.85 -1.96 -13.25
C ASN A 168 26.73 -0.82 -12.74
N LEU A 169 27.77 -1.12 -11.96
CA LEU A 169 28.62 -0.11 -11.36
C LEU A 169 29.30 0.78 -12.42
N GLU A 170 29.85 0.20 -13.49
CA GLU A 170 30.55 0.95 -14.53
C GLU A 170 29.60 1.93 -15.25
N TYR A 171 28.40 1.45 -15.59
CA TYR A 171 27.34 2.25 -16.16
C TYR A 171 26.95 3.41 -15.24
N ALA A 172 26.68 3.13 -13.96
CA ALA A 172 26.27 4.12 -12.98
C ALA A 172 27.32 5.23 -12.82
N LEU A 173 28.60 4.87 -12.73
CA LEU A 173 29.70 5.84 -12.63
C LEU A 173 29.77 6.73 -13.88
N LYS A 174 29.55 6.16 -15.08
CA LYS A 174 29.54 6.90 -16.35
C LYS A 174 28.34 7.85 -16.46
N ALA A 175 27.15 7.39 -16.11
CA ALA A 175 25.92 8.18 -16.13
C ALA A 175 25.97 9.36 -15.16
N LEU A 176 26.55 9.17 -13.98
CA LEU A 176 26.69 10.24 -13.00
C LEU A 176 27.78 11.25 -13.37
N LYS A 177 28.89 10.80 -13.98
CA LYS A 177 29.92 11.70 -14.54
C LYS A 177 29.37 12.58 -15.66
N SER A 178 28.53 12.05 -16.55
CA SER A 178 27.92 12.84 -17.63
C SER A 178 26.94 13.89 -17.10
N LYS A 179 26.43 13.75 -15.87
CA LYS A 179 25.61 14.73 -15.16
C LYS A 179 26.41 15.75 -14.35
N GLY A 180 27.74 15.75 -14.47
CA GLY A 180 28.60 16.80 -13.90
C GLY A 180 29.14 16.52 -12.50
N ILE A 181 28.98 15.30 -11.97
CA ILE A 181 29.59 14.91 -10.71
C ILE A 181 31.03 14.44 -10.96
N ASN A 182 32.00 15.22 -10.51
CA ASN A 182 33.41 15.02 -10.83
C ASN A 182 34.15 14.10 -9.85
N ASN A 183 33.74 14.03 -8.57
CA ASN A 183 34.43 13.26 -7.53
C ASN A 183 33.68 11.98 -7.12
N ILE A 184 33.33 11.16 -8.11
CA ILE A 184 32.59 9.92 -7.91
C ILE A 184 33.52 8.75 -7.63
N ASN A 185 33.21 8.02 -6.57
CA ASN A 185 33.80 6.72 -6.23
C ASN A 185 32.68 5.71 -5.91
N SER A 186 33.00 4.42 -5.85
CA SER A 186 32.01 3.36 -5.60
C SER A 186 31.39 3.40 -4.19
N ASN A 187 32.02 4.07 -3.24
CA ASN A 187 31.57 4.18 -1.84
C ASN A 187 30.69 5.40 -1.55
N ILE A 188 30.42 6.25 -2.55
CA ILE A 188 29.52 7.41 -2.38
C ILE A 188 28.09 6.91 -2.15
N LYS A 189 27.37 7.54 -1.22
CA LYS A 189 25.98 7.19 -0.94
C LYS A 189 25.03 7.88 -1.91
N ILE A 190 23.92 7.22 -2.22
CA ILE A 190 22.85 7.80 -3.06
C ILE A 190 22.31 9.11 -2.48
N LYS A 191 22.24 9.26 -1.15
CA LYS A 191 21.81 10.52 -0.53
C LYS A 191 22.74 11.68 -0.89
N ASP A 192 24.05 11.44 -0.94
CA ASP A 192 25.03 12.50 -1.17
C ASP A 192 25.01 12.91 -2.65
N ILE A 193 24.88 11.94 -3.55
CA ILE A 193 24.63 12.18 -4.99
C ILE A 193 23.34 12.99 -5.20
N ALA A 194 22.25 12.61 -4.53
CA ALA A 194 20.96 13.29 -4.62
C ALA A 194 21.06 14.77 -4.19
N ASN A 195 21.79 15.03 -3.11
CA ASN A 195 22.03 16.39 -2.62
C ASN A 195 22.87 17.21 -3.60
N GLU A 196 23.91 16.62 -4.19
CA GLU A 196 24.80 17.30 -5.15
C GLU A 196 24.06 17.67 -6.45
N LEU A 197 23.19 16.80 -6.93
CA LEU A 197 22.36 17.03 -8.12
C LEU A 197 21.08 17.82 -7.83
N ASN A 198 20.76 18.08 -6.56
CA ASN A 198 19.50 18.67 -6.11
C ASN A 198 18.24 17.95 -6.67
N ILE A 199 18.26 16.62 -6.64
CA ILE A 199 17.15 15.75 -7.07
C ILE A 199 16.79 14.74 -5.98
N GLU A 200 15.64 14.08 -6.12
CA GLU A 200 15.24 13.03 -5.17
C GLU A 200 16.09 11.76 -5.32
N LYS A 201 16.25 11.02 -4.22
CA LYS A 201 17.05 9.77 -4.21
C LYS A 201 16.51 8.74 -5.20
N SER A 202 15.19 8.70 -5.40
CA SER A 202 14.55 7.84 -6.39
C SER A 202 14.96 8.17 -7.81
N ASP A 203 15.16 9.45 -8.12
CA ASP A 203 15.51 9.92 -9.46
C ASP A 203 16.99 9.65 -9.76
N VAL A 204 17.85 9.77 -8.74
CA VAL A 204 19.22 9.25 -8.82
C VAL A 204 19.21 7.76 -9.16
N TYR A 205 18.35 6.97 -8.49
CA TYR A 205 18.28 5.54 -8.75
C TYR A 205 17.79 5.22 -10.17
N LYS A 206 16.79 5.95 -10.69
CA LYS A 206 16.37 5.85 -12.11
C LYS A 206 17.53 6.11 -13.07
N LEU A 207 18.25 7.22 -12.85
CA LEU A 207 19.38 7.65 -13.68
C LEU A 207 20.52 6.62 -13.77
N ILE A 208 20.74 5.82 -12.72
CA ILE A 208 21.81 4.82 -12.68
C ILE A 208 21.35 3.41 -13.07
N THR A 209 20.05 3.23 -13.37
CA THR A 209 19.45 1.95 -13.79
C THR A 209 18.94 1.95 -15.22
N GLU A 210 18.55 3.11 -15.76
CA GLU A 210 18.18 3.33 -17.16
C GLU A 210 19.41 3.67 -17.98
#